data_AF-A0A2M7KXP6-F1
#
_entry.id   AF-A0A2M7KXP6-F1
#
_cell.length_a   1.000
_cell.length_b   1.000
_cell.length_c   1.000
_cell.angle_alpha   90.00
_cell.angle_beta   90.00
_cell.angle_gamma   90.00
#
_symmetry.space_group_name_H-M   'P 1'
#
loop_
_entity.id
_entity.type
_entity.pdbx_description
1 polymer ?
#
loop_
_entity_poly.entity_id
_entity_poly.type
_entity_poly.pdbx_seq_one_letter_code
_entity_poly.pdbx_strand_id
1 'polypeptide(L)'
;ALETCRSGERRGQETLAEHIRAKYGCSIKPLKLIKQENGFELAGRVAMDNVRLHRSRMECYTCHASWSPQCYGCHVKVDYSRGKTRFDWLAAGHRHAQPGHAADPSEGQYAVAIPGALEEDRSYTRWEDPMMGVNGEGRITPLAPGCQPSITVIGPDGKPLLLNHIFRAPPNTEGGGAKGQLCIDMSPNQPHTMMDGARPCESCHASDKALGYGISGGEATRPPDKPLYVDLETVDGTVLAKKAQVQCEPIEGLSHDWSRIVTEDGKQLQTVGHHFRLSRPLNNVERHRTDRRGVCLGCHKEIPERSPAVSLLHHVAEHLGQLPKNPRAHNALIHKILLFSAWGQVALGLGGPLLLGGGVLWGWRRRRPAGATRR
;
A
#
# COMPACT_ATOMS: atom_id res chain seq x y z
N ALA A 1 2.82 0.18 26.30
CA ALA A 1 1.61 0.56 27.05
C ALA A 1 0.78 1.43 26.12
N LEU A 2 -0.47 1.05 25.86
CA LEU A 2 -1.38 1.80 24.99
C LEU A 2 -1.75 3.12 25.68
N GLU A 3 -1.34 4.23 25.09
CA GLU A 3 -1.59 5.57 25.61
C GLU A 3 -2.88 6.11 24.96
N THR A 4 -3.97 6.12 25.73
CA THR A 4 -5.24 6.69 25.30
C THR A 4 -5.29 8.18 25.68
N CYS A 5 -5.40 9.06 24.70
CA CYS A 5 -5.82 10.46 24.92
C CYS A 5 -7.32 10.49 25.22
N ARG A 6 -7.73 11.18 26.30
CA ARG A 6 -9.15 11.53 26.51
C ARG A 6 -9.52 12.74 25.65
N SER A 7 -10.81 12.87 25.36
CA SER A 7 -11.43 13.97 24.60
C SER A 7 -10.91 15.33 25.05
N GLY A 8 -10.28 16.07 24.13
CA GLY A 8 -9.69 17.37 24.39
C GLY A 8 -10.69 18.53 24.49
N GLU A 9 -10.38 19.52 25.31
CA GLU A 9 -11.10 20.79 25.41
C GLU A 9 -10.70 21.68 24.21
N ARG A 10 -11.66 22.30 23.51
CA ARG A 10 -11.35 23.29 22.46
C ARG A 10 -10.97 24.62 23.11
N ARG A 11 -9.75 25.11 22.86
CA ARG A 11 -9.33 26.46 23.24
C ARG A 11 -9.15 27.29 21.97
N GLY A 12 -10.18 28.09 21.64
CA GLY A 12 -10.19 28.86 20.40
C GLY A 12 -10.22 27.96 19.16
N GLN A 13 -9.23 28.10 18.28
CA GLN A 13 -9.09 27.27 17.07
C GLN A 13 -8.20 26.03 17.28
N GLU A 14 -7.60 25.85 18.45
CA GLU A 14 -6.76 24.70 18.79
C GLU A 14 -7.52 23.67 19.64
N THR A 15 -7.09 22.42 19.57
CA THR A 15 -7.61 21.34 20.43
C THR A 15 -6.53 20.95 21.43
N LEU A 16 -6.81 21.10 22.72
CA LEU A 16 -5.90 20.68 23.77
C LEU A 16 -6.14 19.21 24.07
N ALA A 17 -5.21 18.33 23.72
CA ALA A 17 -5.25 16.94 24.15
C ALA A 17 -4.57 16.82 25.51
N GLU A 18 -5.32 16.39 26.53
CA GLU A 18 -4.75 16.02 27.82
C GLU A 18 -4.20 14.60 27.75
N HIS A 19 -2.89 14.49 27.97
CA HIS A 19 -2.17 13.22 28.03
C HIS A 19 -2.23 12.71 29.48
N ILE A 20 -2.82 11.52 29.70
CA ILE A 20 -3.17 10.98 31.03
C ILE A 20 -1.97 10.84 32.00
N ARG A 21 -0.72 10.88 31.49
CA ARG A 21 0.52 10.84 32.28
C ARG A 21 1.44 12.06 32.15
N ALA A 22 1.26 12.92 31.15
CA ALA A 22 2.16 14.03 30.92
C ALA A 22 1.51 15.28 31.50
N LYS A 23 2.19 15.91 32.46
CA LYS A 23 1.84 17.20 33.04
C LYS A 23 1.88 18.36 32.00
N TYR A 24 1.99 18.04 30.71
CA TYR A 24 2.11 18.93 29.58
C TYR A 24 0.93 18.68 28.65
N GLY A 25 0.02 19.65 28.55
CA GLY A 25 -1.01 19.63 27.51
C GLY A 25 -0.36 19.74 26.14
N CYS A 26 -0.75 18.87 25.21
CA CYS A 26 -0.33 18.97 23.82
C CYS A 26 -1.39 19.78 23.07
N SER A 27 -1.01 20.98 22.60
CA SER A 27 -1.89 21.73 21.69
C SER A 27 -1.76 21.18 20.28
N ILE A 28 -2.86 20.70 19.72
CA ILE A 28 -2.93 20.19 18.36
C ILE A 28 -3.67 21.21 17.50
N LYS A 29 -2.97 21.75 16.49
CA LYS A 29 -3.58 22.60 15.47
C LYS A 29 -4.38 21.75 14.48
N PRO A 30 -5.68 22.03 14.28
CA PRO A 30 -6.45 21.35 13.24
C PRO A 30 -5.90 21.65 11.85
N LEU A 31 -6.04 20.71 10.90
CA LEU A 31 -5.58 20.87 9.50
C LEU A 31 -6.09 22.16 8.84
N LYS A 32 -7.32 22.60 9.17
CA LYS A 32 -7.89 23.85 8.66
C LYS A 32 -7.11 25.09 9.11
N LEU A 33 -6.64 25.09 10.37
CA LEU A 33 -5.85 26.17 10.93
C LEU A 33 -4.46 26.21 10.28
N ILE A 34 -3.80 25.05 10.18
CA ILE A 34 -2.50 24.92 9.50
C ILE A 34 -2.59 25.46 8.06
N LYS A 35 -3.70 25.18 7.36
CA LYS A 35 -3.94 25.73 6.02
C LYS A 35 -4.05 27.25 6.02
N GLN A 36 -4.85 27.82 6.92
CA GLN A 36 -5.07 29.27 7.00
C GLN A 36 -3.78 30.03 7.32
N GLU A 37 -2.92 29.44 8.15
CA GLU A 37 -1.60 29.96 8.49
C GLU A 37 -0.53 29.65 7.43
N ASN A 38 -0.89 29.03 6.31
CA ASN A 38 0.04 28.57 5.27
C ASN A 38 1.15 27.61 5.77
N GLY A 39 0.92 26.89 6.87
CA GLY A 39 1.89 26.02 7.52
C GLY A 39 2.12 24.65 6.86
N PHE A 40 1.43 24.32 5.76
CA PHE A 40 1.69 23.06 5.06
C PHE A 40 3.02 23.09 4.30
N GLU A 41 3.76 22.00 4.43
CA GLU A 41 4.83 21.65 3.50
C GLU A 41 4.31 21.58 2.06
N LEU A 42 5.21 21.78 1.09
CA LEU A 42 4.87 21.78 -0.33
C LEU A 42 4.14 20.49 -0.76
N ALA A 43 4.63 19.32 -0.31
CA ALA A 43 4.01 18.04 -0.62
C ALA A 43 2.58 17.95 -0.07
N GLY A 44 2.37 18.37 1.18
CA GLY A 44 1.04 18.43 1.80
C GLY A 44 0.09 19.38 1.05
N ARG A 45 0.59 20.55 0.64
CA ARG A 45 -0.18 21.52 -0.14
C ARG A 45 -0.58 20.97 -1.51
N VAL A 46 0.34 20.34 -2.23
CA VAL A 46 0.06 19.70 -3.52
C VAL A 46 -0.96 18.58 -3.35
N ALA A 47 -0.75 17.69 -2.38
CA ALA A 47 -1.62 16.55 -2.14
C ALA A 47 -3.04 16.95 -1.71
N MET A 48 -3.18 17.98 -0.87
CA MET A 48 -4.48 18.32 -0.26
C MET A 48 -5.22 19.48 -0.95
N ASP A 49 -4.51 20.41 -1.58
CA ASP A 49 -5.16 21.54 -2.26
C ASP A 49 -5.37 21.26 -3.75
N ASN A 50 -4.40 20.64 -4.42
CA ASN A 50 -4.45 20.45 -5.88
C ASN A 50 -5.09 19.12 -6.29
N VAL A 51 -5.04 18.09 -5.43
CA VAL A 51 -5.57 16.76 -5.74
C VAL A 51 -6.84 16.49 -4.94
N ARG A 52 -7.99 16.94 -5.47
CA ARG A 52 -9.32 16.77 -4.83
C ARG A 52 -9.60 15.31 -4.43
N LEU A 53 -9.14 14.34 -5.22
CA LEU A 53 -9.39 12.92 -4.98
C LEU A 53 -8.79 12.41 -3.66
N HIS A 54 -7.63 12.91 -3.23
CA HIS A 54 -7.05 12.51 -1.95
C HIS A 54 -7.99 12.82 -0.78
N ARG A 55 -8.68 13.96 -0.82
CA ARG A 55 -9.64 14.37 0.22
C ARG A 55 -11.00 13.69 0.13
N SER A 56 -11.45 13.36 -1.09
CA SER A 56 -12.81 12.83 -1.29
C SER A 56 -12.87 11.30 -1.28
N ARG A 57 -11.75 10.63 -1.51
CA ARG A 57 -11.70 9.17 -1.69
C ARG A 57 -10.78 8.45 -0.71
N MET A 58 -9.80 9.11 -0.08
CA MET A 58 -8.90 8.44 0.86
C MET A 58 -9.32 8.70 2.30
N GLU A 59 -8.90 7.80 3.17
CA GLU A 59 -8.88 8.04 4.61
C GLU A 59 -7.68 8.89 4.99
N CYS A 60 -7.84 9.78 5.99
CA CYS A 60 -6.73 10.61 6.47
C CYS A 60 -5.53 9.76 6.91
N TYR A 61 -5.79 8.63 7.57
CA TYR A 61 -4.74 7.72 8.04
C TYR A 61 -4.03 6.97 6.91
N THR A 62 -4.56 6.96 5.70
CA THR A 62 -3.84 6.44 4.52
C THR A 62 -2.57 7.26 4.25
N CYS A 63 -2.67 8.58 4.44
CA CYS A 63 -1.55 9.50 4.26
C CYS A 63 -0.70 9.65 5.52
N HIS A 64 -1.30 9.56 6.71
CA HIS A 64 -0.63 9.92 7.96
C HIS A 64 -0.11 8.73 8.78
N ALA A 65 -0.46 7.48 8.45
CA ALA A 65 0.12 6.31 9.11
C ALA A 65 1.48 5.95 8.49
N SER A 66 2.58 6.22 9.19
CA SER A 66 3.93 6.01 8.66
C SER A 66 4.29 4.56 8.30
N TRP A 67 3.77 3.56 9.02
CA TRP A 67 4.01 2.14 8.75
C TRP A 67 2.91 1.27 9.38
N SER A 68 2.90 -0.03 9.09
CA SER A 68 1.98 -0.97 9.76
C SER A 68 2.70 -2.28 10.06
N PRO A 69 2.49 -2.88 11.26
CA PRO A 69 2.96 -4.24 11.52
C PRO A 69 2.17 -5.22 10.66
N GLN A 70 2.87 -6.05 9.89
CA GLN A 70 2.27 -6.94 8.89
C GLN A 70 2.81 -8.35 9.08
N CYS A 71 1.96 -9.25 9.59
CA CYS A 71 2.30 -10.65 9.85
C CYS A 71 1.81 -11.51 8.68
N TYR A 72 2.71 -11.93 7.80
CA TYR A 72 2.36 -12.72 6.62
C TYR A 72 2.49 -14.21 6.92
N GLY A 73 1.47 -14.97 6.50
CA GLY A 73 1.38 -16.43 6.64
C GLY A 73 1.40 -16.92 8.09
N CYS A 74 0.30 -17.50 8.57
CA CYS A 74 0.24 -18.16 9.87
C CYS A 74 0.33 -19.68 9.68
N HIS A 75 1.21 -20.36 10.40
CA HIS A 75 1.20 -21.83 10.48
C HIS A 75 0.55 -22.25 11.78
N VAL A 76 -0.65 -22.81 11.69
CA VAL A 76 -1.41 -23.30 12.84
C VAL A 76 -1.23 -24.81 12.92
N LYS A 77 -0.66 -25.28 14.03
CA LYS A 77 -0.50 -26.70 14.30
C LYS A 77 -1.40 -27.11 15.46
N VAL A 78 -2.23 -28.12 15.20
CA VAL A 78 -3.09 -28.76 16.20
C VAL A 78 -2.62 -30.20 16.37
N ASP A 79 -2.11 -30.54 17.56
CA ASP A 79 -1.55 -31.86 17.83
C ASP A 79 -2.35 -32.62 18.91
N TYR A 80 -3.11 -33.63 18.47
CA TYR A 80 -3.91 -34.51 19.33
C TYR A 80 -3.13 -35.72 19.85
N SER A 81 -1.87 -35.91 19.45
CA SER A 81 -1.08 -37.06 19.85
C SER A 81 -0.78 -37.05 21.35
N ARG A 82 -0.57 -38.23 21.92
CA ARG A 82 -0.14 -38.42 23.33
C ARG A 82 -1.06 -37.75 24.36
N GLY A 83 -2.35 -37.60 24.05
CA GLY A 83 -3.32 -37.01 24.98
C GLY A 83 -3.04 -35.55 25.34
N LYS A 84 -2.35 -34.80 24.45
CA LYS A 84 -2.09 -33.38 24.64
C LYS A 84 -3.39 -32.60 24.79
N THR A 85 -3.36 -31.56 25.61
CA THR A 85 -4.49 -30.65 25.86
C THR A 85 -4.02 -29.21 25.96
N ARG A 86 -4.97 -28.27 25.78
CA ARG A 86 -4.77 -26.85 26.06
C ARG A 86 -5.95 -26.29 26.85
N PHE A 87 -5.67 -25.21 27.57
CA PHE A 87 -6.68 -24.49 28.32
C PHE A 87 -7.78 -23.98 27.39
N ASP A 88 -9.03 -24.22 27.76
CA ASP A 88 -10.20 -23.80 26.98
C ASP A 88 -10.65 -22.39 27.39
N TRP A 89 -10.15 -21.38 26.69
CA TRP A 89 -10.52 -19.98 26.94
C TRP A 89 -12.00 -19.69 26.70
N LEU A 90 -12.68 -20.44 25.83
CA LEU A 90 -14.11 -20.24 25.54
C LEU A 90 -14.97 -20.79 26.66
N ALA A 91 -14.72 -22.03 27.09
CA ALA A 91 -15.41 -22.61 28.24
C ALA A 91 -15.13 -21.84 29.54
N ALA A 92 -13.91 -21.32 29.68
CA ALA A 92 -13.53 -20.47 30.81
C ALA A 92 -14.31 -19.16 30.80
N GLY A 93 -14.34 -18.45 29.66
CA GLY A 93 -15.09 -17.20 29.49
C GLY A 93 -16.59 -17.37 29.72
N HIS A 94 -17.18 -18.48 29.26
CA HIS A 94 -18.60 -18.78 29.49
C HIS A 94 -18.97 -18.95 30.97
N ARG A 95 -18.00 -19.18 31.87
CA ARG A 95 -18.29 -19.26 33.31
C ARG A 95 -18.78 -17.93 33.87
N HIS A 96 -18.35 -16.80 33.32
CA HIS A 96 -18.81 -15.47 33.75
C HIS A 96 -20.31 -15.23 33.51
N ALA A 97 -20.98 -16.05 32.70
CA ALA A 97 -22.44 -16.02 32.57
C ALA A 97 -23.18 -16.57 33.81
N GLN A 98 -22.48 -17.26 34.70
CA GLN A 98 -23.04 -17.81 35.94
C GLN A 98 -22.90 -16.77 37.06
N PRO A 99 -23.98 -16.46 37.82
CA PRO A 99 -23.94 -15.41 38.86
C PRO A 99 -22.81 -15.57 39.87
N GLY A 100 -22.45 -16.80 40.24
CA GLY A 100 -21.37 -17.09 41.20
C GLY A 100 -19.94 -16.87 40.68
N HIS A 101 -19.77 -16.68 39.37
CA HIS A 101 -18.47 -16.53 38.70
C HIS A 101 -18.38 -15.22 37.90
N ALA A 102 -19.44 -14.42 37.86
CA ALA A 102 -19.51 -13.20 37.06
C ALA A 102 -18.42 -12.19 37.40
N ALA A 103 -18.01 -12.12 38.68
CA ALA A 103 -17.00 -11.20 39.18
C ALA A 103 -15.64 -11.87 39.46
N ASP A 104 -15.42 -13.11 39.01
CA ASP A 104 -14.14 -13.79 39.19
C ASP A 104 -13.02 -12.97 38.53
N PRO A 105 -11.87 -12.78 39.19
CA PRO A 105 -10.83 -11.86 38.73
C PRO A 105 -10.02 -12.42 37.55
N SER A 106 -10.13 -13.72 37.28
CA SER A 106 -9.43 -14.39 36.18
C SER A 106 -10.06 -15.74 35.85
N GLU A 107 -9.97 -16.10 34.58
CA GLU A 107 -10.37 -17.38 34.01
C GLU A 107 -9.38 -18.51 34.32
N GLY A 108 -8.12 -18.19 34.62
CA GLY A 108 -7.03 -19.17 34.73
C GLY A 108 -7.20 -20.20 35.88
N GLN A 109 -8.12 -19.94 36.81
CA GLN A 109 -8.46 -20.84 37.91
C GLN A 109 -9.41 -21.97 37.49
N TYR A 110 -10.08 -21.87 36.34
CA TYR A 110 -11.06 -22.87 35.93
C TYR A 110 -10.38 -24.10 35.35
N ALA A 111 -10.73 -25.28 35.87
CA ALA A 111 -10.26 -26.56 35.32
C ALA A 111 -11.02 -26.91 34.03
N VAL A 112 -10.70 -26.21 32.93
CA VAL A 112 -11.28 -26.43 31.60
C VAL A 112 -10.17 -26.64 30.57
N ALA A 113 -10.35 -27.63 29.72
CA ALA A 113 -9.38 -27.99 28.71
C ALA A 113 -10.06 -28.56 27.46
N ILE A 114 -9.46 -28.29 26.31
CA ILE A 114 -9.78 -28.94 25.05
C ILE A 114 -8.69 -29.97 24.70
N PRO A 115 -9.06 -31.06 24.01
CA PRO A 115 -8.10 -31.96 23.40
C PRO A 115 -7.25 -31.22 22.36
N GLY A 116 -5.97 -31.59 22.28
CA GLY A 116 -5.00 -31.05 21.34
C GLY A 116 -4.13 -29.95 21.94
N ALA A 117 -2.87 -29.91 21.52
CA ALA A 117 -2.01 -28.76 21.69
C ALA A 117 -2.09 -27.85 20.46
N LEU A 118 -2.43 -26.58 20.67
CA LEU A 118 -2.45 -25.55 19.63
C LEU A 118 -1.20 -24.68 19.72
N GLU A 119 -0.51 -24.56 18.58
CA GLU A 119 0.63 -23.69 18.38
C GLU A 119 0.41 -22.90 17.08
N GLU A 120 0.82 -21.63 17.08
CA GLU A 120 0.77 -20.76 15.91
C GLU A 120 2.13 -20.09 15.73
N ASP A 121 2.69 -20.23 14.54
CA ASP A 121 3.90 -19.54 14.09
C ASP A 121 3.59 -18.64 12.89
N ARG A 122 4.52 -17.72 12.58
CA ARG A 122 4.38 -16.77 11.46
C ARG A 122 5.49 -17.01 10.44
N SER A 123 5.17 -16.91 9.15
CA SER A 123 6.16 -17.06 8.08
C SER A 123 7.14 -15.89 8.11
N TYR A 124 6.64 -14.65 8.14
CA TYR A 124 7.46 -13.46 8.37
C TYR A 124 6.64 -12.28 8.86
N THR A 125 7.29 -11.33 9.52
CA THR A 125 6.67 -10.06 9.95
C THR A 125 7.48 -8.88 9.43
N ARG A 126 6.78 -7.81 9.04
CA ARG A 126 7.40 -6.56 8.57
C ARG A 126 6.78 -5.33 9.22
N TRP A 127 7.59 -4.30 9.40
CA TRP A 127 7.21 -2.98 9.95
C TRP A 127 7.53 -1.93 8.89
N GLU A 128 6.69 -1.85 7.89
CA GLU A 128 6.94 -1.03 6.70
C GLU A 128 5.64 -0.43 6.17
N ASP A 129 5.78 0.30 5.07
CA ASP A 129 4.69 0.84 4.28
C ASP A 129 3.59 -0.21 4.01
N PRO A 130 2.33 0.02 4.42
CA PRO A 130 1.23 -0.89 4.14
C PRO A 130 0.80 -0.82 2.67
N MET A 131 0.19 -1.91 2.21
CA MET A 131 -0.50 -2.00 0.92
C MET A 131 -1.79 -1.16 0.92
N MET A 132 -2.28 -0.71 -0.23
CA MET A 132 -3.53 0.05 -0.32
C MET A 132 -4.69 -0.82 -0.81
N GLY A 133 -5.89 -0.50 -0.32
CA GLY A 133 -7.13 -1.13 -0.74
C GLY A 133 -8.32 -0.21 -0.53
N VAL A 134 -9.52 -0.79 -0.58
CA VAL A 134 -10.77 -0.09 -0.31
C VAL A 134 -11.39 -0.65 0.97
N ASN A 135 -11.78 0.21 1.90
CA ASN A 135 -12.47 -0.19 3.13
C ASN A 135 -13.99 -0.37 2.93
N GLY A 136 -14.68 -0.73 4.01
CA GLY A 136 -16.13 -0.93 4.00
C GLY A 136 -16.97 0.30 3.64
N GLU A 137 -16.39 1.50 3.75
CA GLU A 137 -17.03 2.77 3.36
C GLU A 137 -16.73 3.16 1.90
N GLY A 138 -15.97 2.34 1.17
CA GLY A 138 -15.58 2.65 -0.21
C GLY A 138 -14.43 3.65 -0.32
N ARG A 139 -13.67 3.87 0.75
CA ARG A 139 -12.51 4.79 0.80
C ARG A 139 -11.20 4.03 0.70
N ILE A 140 -10.21 4.67 0.08
CA ILE A 140 -8.83 4.16 0.01
C ILE A 140 -8.25 4.14 1.42
N THR A 141 -7.69 2.99 1.79
CA THR A 141 -7.23 2.69 3.14
C THR A 141 -5.95 1.83 3.08
N PRO A 142 -5.08 1.88 4.11
CA PRO A 142 -4.09 0.83 4.33
C PRO A 142 -4.72 -0.54 4.54
N LEU A 143 -4.10 -1.57 3.99
CA LEU A 143 -4.35 -2.97 4.26
C LEU A 143 -3.19 -3.56 5.05
N ALA A 144 -3.50 -4.41 6.00
CA ALA A 144 -2.54 -5.28 6.68
C ALA A 144 -3.04 -6.73 6.62
N PRO A 145 -2.15 -7.73 6.74
CA PRO A 145 -2.57 -9.12 6.86
C PRO A 145 -3.56 -9.29 8.02
N GLY A 146 -4.69 -9.90 7.70
CA GLY A 146 -5.56 -10.53 8.70
C GLY A 146 -4.99 -11.89 9.06
N CYS A 147 -5.86 -12.89 9.20
CA CYS A 147 -5.40 -14.27 9.36
C CYS A 147 -5.06 -14.86 7.99
N GLN A 148 -3.86 -15.43 7.85
CA GLN A 148 -3.44 -16.17 6.65
C GLN A 148 -3.05 -17.62 7.01
N PRO A 149 -3.98 -18.44 7.53
CA PRO A 149 -3.67 -19.75 8.10
C PRO A 149 -3.35 -20.82 7.05
N SER A 150 -2.25 -21.53 7.28
CA SER A 150 -1.98 -22.88 6.79
C SER A 150 -2.03 -23.82 8.00
N ILE A 151 -2.79 -24.91 7.89
CA ILE A 151 -3.18 -25.73 9.04
C ILE A 151 -2.57 -27.12 8.93
N THR A 152 -1.90 -27.55 9.99
CA THR A 152 -1.43 -28.92 10.18
C THR A 152 -2.16 -29.53 11.36
N VAL A 153 -2.78 -30.69 11.15
CA VAL A 153 -3.48 -31.44 12.19
C VAL A 153 -2.78 -32.78 12.36
N ILE A 154 -2.30 -33.06 13.57
CA ILE A 154 -1.69 -34.35 13.93
C ILE A 154 -2.71 -35.15 14.72
N GLY A 155 -3.02 -36.34 14.24
CA GLY A 155 -4.00 -37.25 14.85
C GLY A 155 -3.50 -37.86 16.17
N PRO A 156 -4.39 -38.54 16.90
CA PRO A 156 -4.03 -39.22 18.16
C PRO A 156 -2.91 -40.25 18.02
N ASP A 157 -2.77 -40.85 16.82
CA ASP A 157 -1.73 -41.82 16.46
C ASP A 157 -0.38 -41.18 16.12
N GLY A 158 -0.29 -39.84 16.14
CA GLY A 158 0.91 -39.08 15.81
C GLY A 158 1.13 -38.85 14.32
N LYS A 159 0.19 -39.25 13.44
CA LYS A 159 0.30 -39.03 12.00
C LYS A 159 -0.44 -37.76 11.57
N PRO A 160 0.05 -37.03 10.55
CA PRO A 160 -0.66 -35.86 10.03
C PRO A 160 -1.96 -36.29 9.34
N LEU A 161 -3.08 -35.70 9.77
CA LEU A 161 -4.38 -35.75 9.12
C LEU A 161 -4.52 -34.64 8.06
N LEU A 162 -3.92 -33.48 8.35
CA LEU A 162 -3.74 -32.37 7.42
C LEU A 162 -2.31 -31.87 7.54
N LEU A 163 -1.71 -31.49 6.42
CA LEU A 163 -0.38 -30.92 6.36
C LEU A 163 -0.46 -29.64 5.54
N ASN A 164 -0.06 -28.50 6.12
CA ASN A 164 -0.02 -27.20 5.47
C ASN A 164 -1.29 -26.82 4.68
N HIS A 165 -2.46 -27.27 5.14
CA HIS A 165 -3.69 -27.16 4.39
C HIS A 165 -4.31 -25.76 4.53
N ILE A 166 -4.70 -25.14 3.43
CA ILE A 166 -5.48 -23.90 3.43
C ILE A 166 -6.91 -24.22 2.98
N PHE A 167 -7.87 -23.94 3.86
CA PHE A 167 -9.28 -24.08 3.55
C PHE A 167 -9.74 -23.05 2.52
N ARG A 168 -10.89 -23.30 1.91
CA ARG A 168 -11.52 -22.37 0.96
C ARG A 168 -12.83 -21.85 1.50
N ALA A 169 -13.08 -20.56 1.26
CA ALA A 169 -14.36 -19.93 1.50
C ALA A 169 -15.42 -20.53 0.55
N PRO A 170 -16.72 -20.37 0.86
CA PRO A 170 -17.79 -20.82 -0.03
C PRO A 170 -17.64 -20.31 -1.48
N PRO A 171 -18.16 -21.06 -2.48
CA PRO A 171 -18.15 -20.60 -3.87
C PRO A 171 -18.77 -19.22 -4.05
N ASN A 172 -18.14 -18.37 -4.87
CA ASN A 172 -18.61 -17.03 -5.22
C ASN A 172 -18.74 -16.05 -4.04
N THR A 173 -18.07 -16.30 -2.90
CA THR A 173 -17.94 -15.34 -1.80
C THR A 173 -16.53 -14.74 -1.74
N GLU A 174 -16.38 -13.61 -1.05
CA GLU A 174 -15.07 -13.03 -0.72
C GLU A 174 -14.16 -12.69 -1.92
N GLY A 175 -14.77 -12.41 -3.08
CA GLY A 175 -14.03 -12.17 -4.33
C GLY A 175 -13.50 -13.44 -4.99
N GLY A 176 -13.83 -14.62 -4.46
CA GLY A 176 -13.56 -15.92 -5.06
C GLY A 176 -14.56 -16.29 -6.16
N GLY A 177 -14.16 -17.17 -7.07
CA GLY A 177 -15.05 -17.73 -8.10
C GLY A 177 -15.73 -19.04 -7.65
N ALA A 178 -16.11 -19.87 -8.61
CA ALA A 178 -16.78 -21.16 -8.34
C ALA A 178 -15.97 -22.13 -7.45
N LYS A 179 -14.64 -21.98 -7.40
CA LYS A 179 -13.76 -22.78 -6.54
C LYS A 179 -13.64 -22.24 -5.10
N GLY A 180 -14.20 -21.07 -4.80
CA GLY A 180 -14.00 -20.37 -3.53
C GLY A 180 -12.63 -19.70 -3.42
N GLN A 181 -12.53 -18.67 -2.57
CA GLN A 181 -11.26 -18.02 -2.27
C GLN A 181 -10.48 -18.84 -1.25
N LEU A 182 -9.14 -18.79 -1.27
CA LEU A 182 -8.36 -19.30 -0.14
C LEU A 182 -8.73 -18.52 1.13
N CYS A 183 -8.91 -19.19 2.27
CA CYS A 183 -9.22 -18.56 3.56
C CYS A 183 -7.99 -17.85 4.15
N ILE A 184 -7.43 -16.91 3.39
CA ILE A 184 -6.33 -16.03 3.76
C ILE A 184 -6.81 -14.61 3.49
N ASP A 185 -6.57 -13.69 4.43
CA ASP A 185 -7.21 -12.37 4.43
C ASP A 185 -6.19 -11.22 4.54
N MET A 186 -6.53 -10.13 3.88
CA MET A 186 -5.99 -8.80 4.11
C MET A 186 -7.11 -7.86 4.57
N SER A 187 -6.90 -7.19 5.70
CA SER A 187 -7.92 -6.36 6.33
C SER A 187 -7.59 -4.87 6.19
N PRO A 188 -8.59 -4.01 5.88
CA PRO A 188 -8.53 -2.58 6.13
C PRO A 188 -8.04 -2.28 7.54
N ASN A 189 -7.00 -1.46 7.64
CA ASN A 189 -6.33 -1.18 8.90
C ASN A 189 -6.13 0.33 9.08
N GLN A 190 -6.36 0.80 10.30
CA GLN A 190 -5.92 2.10 10.77
C GLN A 190 -4.73 1.90 11.72
N PRO A 191 -3.48 1.99 11.23
CA PRO A 191 -2.32 1.82 12.10
C PRO A 191 -2.22 2.95 13.13
N HIS A 192 -1.67 2.64 14.30
CA HIS A 192 -1.45 3.62 15.37
C HIS A 192 -0.23 4.53 15.13
N THR A 193 0.44 4.43 14.00
CA THR A 193 1.72 5.08 13.69
C THR A 193 1.51 6.44 13.03
N MET A 194 0.54 7.19 13.56
CA MET A 194 0.07 8.45 13.01
C MET A 194 1.14 9.53 13.20
N MET A 195 1.50 10.23 12.13
CA MET A 195 2.47 11.33 12.14
C MET A 195 1.86 12.62 11.58
N ASP A 196 2.49 13.74 11.93
CA ASP A 196 2.15 15.07 11.40
C ASP A 196 2.42 15.16 9.88
N GLY A 197 3.58 14.64 9.45
CA GLY A 197 3.95 14.46 8.06
C GLY A 197 3.15 13.36 7.38
N ALA A 198 2.76 13.62 6.13
CA ALA A 198 2.23 12.58 5.27
C ALA A 198 3.37 11.68 4.74
N ARG A 199 3.05 10.43 4.43
CA ARG A 199 3.96 9.50 3.76
C ARG A 199 4.41 10.08 2.42
N PRO A 200 5.64 9.74 1.97
CA PRO A 200 6.15 10.16 0.67
C PRO A 200 5.25 9.65 -0.46
N CYS A 201 5.11 10.43 -1.54
CA CYS A 201 4.27 10.10 -2.69
C CYS A 201 4.59 8.71 -3.26
N GLU A 202 5.87 8.36 -3.27
CA GLU A 202 6.44 7.12 -3.79
C GLU A 202 5.91 5.87 -3.06
N SER A 203 5.57 6.00 -1.77
CA SER A 203 5.03 4.90 -0.96
C SER A 203 3.72 4.33 -1.52
N CYS A 204 2.97 5.14 -2.29
CA CYS A 204 1.72 4.74 -2.94
C CYS A 204 1.81 4.75 -4.47
N HIS A 205 2.42 5.78 -5.05
CA HIS A 205 2.43 6.02 -6.49
C HIS A 205 3.57 5.30 -7.23
N ALA A 206 4.55 4.75 -6.50
CA ALA A 206 5.71 4.06 -7.07
C ALA A 206 5.98 2.69 -6.41
N SER A 207 4.95 2.05 -5.84
CA SER A 207 5.08 0.81 -5.06
C SER A 207 4.16 -0.30 -5.58
N ASP A 208 4.75 -1.42 -6.00
CA ASP A 208 3.99 -2.62 -6.40
C ASP A 208 3.13 -3.15 -5.25
N LYS A 209 3.70 -3.13 -4.04
CA LYS A 209 3.00 -3.51 -2.83
C LYS A 209 1.79 -2.64 -2.58
N ALA A 210 1.91 -1.32 -2.75
CA ALA A 210 0.77 -0.41 -2.60
C ALA A 210 -0.35 -0.70 -3.60
N LEU A 211 -0.02 -1.15 -4.81
CA LEU A 211 -1.00 -1.49 -5.85
C LEU A 211 -1.65 -2.86 -5.66
N GLY A 212 -1.12 -3.69 -4.75
CA GLY A 212 -1.65 -5.02 -4.43
C GLY A 212 -0.89 -6.17 -5.07
N TYR A 213 0.18 -5.89 -5.80
CA TYR A 213 1.00 -6.92 -6.45
C TYR A 213 1.92 -7.67 -5.48
N GLY A 214 2.02 -7.19 -4.24
CA GLY A 214 2.85 -7.79 -3.19
C GLY A 214 4.23 -7.15 -3.08
N ILE A 215 4.97 -7.61 -2.08
CA ILE A 215 6.36 -7.22 -1.82
C ILE A 215 7.19 -7.63 -3.03
N SER A 216 8.00 -6.71 -3.55
CA SER A 216 8.81 -6.95 -4.76
C SER A 216 7.98 -7.45 -5.97
N GLY A 217 6.74 -6.96 -6.13
CA GLY A 217 5.87 -7.42 -7.22
C GLY A 217 5.24 -8.80 -6.99
N GLY A 218 5.36 -9.34 -5.77
CA GLY A 218 4.84 -10.66 -5.42
C GLY A 218 5.75 -11.80 -5.87
N GLU A 219 6.99 -11.46 -6.26
CA GLU A 219 8.05 -12.44 -6.43
C GLU A 219 8.44 -12.99 -5.06
N ALA A 220 7.92 -14.17 -4.75
CA ALA A 220 8.38 -14.91 -3.59
C ALA A 220 9.81 -15.39 -3.86
N THR A 221 10.69 -15.28 -2.86
CA THR A 221 12.04 -15.90 -2.91
C THR A 221 11.96 -17.40 -3.16
N ARG A 222 10.83 -18.03 -2.79
CA ARG A 222 10.50 -19.42 -3.07
C ARG A 222 9.01 -19.58 -3.35
N PRO A 223 8.60 -20.34 -4.38
CA PRO A 223 7.20 -20.72 -4.58
C PRO A 223 6.65 -21.48 -3.35
N PRO A 224 5.56 -20.99 -2.71
CA PRO A 224 5.03 -21.63 -1.51
C PRO A 224 4.35 -22.98 -1.76
N ASP A 225 3.94 -23.26 -2.99
CA ASP A 225 3.32 -24.51 -3.43
C ASP A 225 4.34 -25.60 -3.83
N LYS A 226 5.65 -25.33 -3.69
CA LYS A 226 6.71 -26.29 -4.00
C LYS A 226 7.48 -26.72 -2.75
N PRO A 227 7.91 -27.99 -2.67
CA PRO A 227 8.79 -28.44 -1.60
C PRO A 227 10.13 -27.70 -1.67
N LEU A 228 10.69 -27.37 -0.51
CA LEU A 228 12.06 -26.87 -0.40
C LEU A 228 13.02 -28.00 -0.07
N TYR A 229 14.07 -28.11 -0.86
CA TYR A 229 15.28 -28.83 -0.52
C TYR A 229 16.37 -27.81 -0.16
N VAL A 230 17.24 -28.16 0.79
CA VAL A 230 18.43 -27.35 1.13
C VAL A 230 19.63 -28.26 0.96
N ASP A 231 20.00 -28.46 -0.30
CA ASP A 231 21.06 -29.38 -0.73
C ASP A 231 21.82 -28.78 -1.93
N LEU A 232 22.91 -29.44 -2.34
CA LEU A 232 23.61 -29.07 -3.56
C LEU A 232 22.70 -29.32 -4.77
N GLU A 233 22.53 -28.29 -5.60
CA GLU A 233 21.72 -28.32 -6.80
C GLU A 233 22.55 -27.98 -8.04
N THR A 234 22.16 -28.53 -9.18
CA THR A 234 22.67 -28.07 -10.48
C THR A 234 22.07 -26.71 -10.85
N VAL A 235 22.59 -26.06 -11.90
CA VAL A 235 22.09 -24.75 -12.38
C VAL A 235 20.62 -24.82 -12.82
N ASP A 236 20.15 -25.99 -13.26
CA ASP A 236 18.75 -26.27 -13.63
C ASP A 236 17.85 -26.67 -12.44
N GLY A 237 18.38 -26.68 -11.21
CA GLY A 237 17.61 -26.96 -9.98
C GLY A 237 17.46 -28.45 -9.66
N THR A 238 18.28 -29.33 -10.25
CA THR A 238 18.27 -30.76 -9.92
C THR A 238 19.07 -31.01 -8.64
N VAL A 239 18.44 -31.58 -7.62
CA VAL A 239 19.11 -31.91 -6.35
C VAL A 239 20.10 -33.06 -6.54
N LEU A 240 21.36 -32.83 -6.19
CA LEU A 240 22.48 -33.76 -6.36
C LEU A 240 22.61 -34.75 -5.19
N ALA A 241 22.09 -34.40 -4.02
CA ALA A 241 22.19 -35.21 -2.82
C ALA A 241 21.30 -36.47 -2.93
N LYS A 242 21.93 -37.66 -2.82
CA LYS A 242 21.20 -38.96 -2.89
C LYS A 242 20.22 -39.21 -1.74
N LYS A 243 20.34 -38.45 -0.65
CA LYS A 243 19.50 -38.54 0.55
C LYS A 243 18.86 -37.18 0.88
N ALA A 244 18.54 -36.41 -0.16
CA ALA A 244 17.84 -35.15 0.01
C ALA A 244 16.52 -35.35 0.75
N GLN A 245 16.20 -34.43 1.65
CA GLN A 245 14.96 -34.43 2.39
C GLN A 245 14.28 -33.07 2.25
N VAL A 246 12.95 -33.09 2.12
CA VAL A 246 12.14 -31.88 2.11
C VAL A 246 12.31 -31.18 3.45
N GLN A 247 12.83 -29.95 3.42
CA GLN A 247 13.01 -29.10 4.59
C GLN A 247 11.76 -28.27 4.88
N CYS A 248 11.01 -27.91 3.84
CA CYS A 248 9.70 -27.30 3.98
C CYS A 248 8.73 -27.95 3.01
N GLU A 249 7.69 -28.54 3.56
CA GLU A 249 6.60 -29.14 2.78
C GLU A 249 5.81 -28.04 2.04
N PRO A 250 5.31 -28.33 0.83
CA PRO A 250 4.55 -27.38 0.05
C PRO A 250 3.24 -27.02 0.75
N ILE A 251 2.73 -25.83 0.44
CA ILE A 251 1.38 -25.39 0.79
C ILE A 251 0.51 -25.50 -0.45
N GLU A 252 -0.22 -26.61 -0.56
CA GLU A 252 -0.99 -26.90 -1.77
C GLU A 252 -2.03 -25.80 -2.05
N GLY A 253 -2.03 -25.29 -3.28
CA GLY A 253 -2.98 -24.29 -3.74
C GLY A 253 -2.59 -22.83 -3.48
N LEU A 254 -1.51 -22.57 -2.72
CA LEU A 254 -0.95 -21.23 -2.56
C LEU A 254 0.08 -20.95 -3.67
N SER A 255 -0.41 -20.50 -4.83
CA SER A 255 0.43 -20.29 -6.04
C SER A 255 1.11 -18.92 -6.11
N HIS A 256 1.07 -18.13 -5.05
CA HIS A 256 1.54 -16.74 -5.01
C HIS A 256 2.04 -16.37 -3.62
N ASP A 257 2.86 -15.31 -3.54
CA ASP A 257 3.33 -14.78 -2.26
C ASP A 257 2.18 -14.33 -1.35
N TRP A 258 2.33 -14.52 -0.05
CA TRP A 258 1.35 -14.12 0.97
C TRP A 258 0.95 -12.64 0.89
N SER A 259 1.83 -11.78 0.39
CA SER A 259 1.57 -10.34 0.29
C SER A 259 0.84 -9.91 -0.98
N ARG A 260 0.64 -10.81 -1.94
CA ARG A 260 0.00 -10.50 -3.23
C ARG A 260 -1.52 -10.70 -3.12
N ILE A 261 -2.31 -9.66 -3.40
CA ILE A 261 -3.79 -9.73 -3.32
C ILE A 261 -4.47 -9.70 -4.67
N VAL A 262 -3.76 -9.30 -5.72
CA VAL A 262 -4.35 -9.09 -7.03
C VAL A 262 -3.33 -9.36 -8.12
N THR A 263 -3.82 -9.83 -9.27
CA THR A 263 -3.06 -9.96 -10.50
C THR A 263 -3.10 -8.68 -11.34
N GLU A 264 -2.29 -8.62 -12.39
CA GLU A 264 -2.18 -7.50 -13.32
C GLU A 264 -3.50 -7.26 -14.07
N ASP A 265 -4.24 -8.31 -14.40
CA ASP A 265 -5.58 -8.24 -15.02
C ASP A 265 -6.68 -7.88 -14.01
N GLY A 266 -6.37 -7.85 -12.71
CA GLY A 266 -7.27 -7.39 -11.67
C GLY A 266 -8.07 -8.48 -10.97
N LYS A 267 -7.70 -9.75 -11.14
CA LYS A 267 -8.27 -10.87 -10.40
C LYS A 267 -7.78 -10.87 -8.96
N GLN A 268 -8.70 -10.92 -8.01
CA GLN A 268 -8.38 -11.01 -6.58
C GLN A 268 -7.88 -12.42 -6.21
N LEU A 269 -6.82 -12.48 -5.40
CA LEU A 269 -6.10 -13.71 -5.06
C LEU A 269 -6.29 -14.18 -3.61
N GLN A 270 -6.69 -13.28 -2.72
CA GLN A 270 -7.06 -13.57 -1.34
C GLN A 270 -8.18 -12.64 -0.88
N THR A 271 -8.82 -12.93 0.25
CA THR A 271 -9.89 -12.09 0.78
C THR A 271 -9.34 -10.70 1.13
N VAL A 272 -10.09 -9.65 0.81
CA VAL A 272 -9.76 -8.29 1.23
C VAL A 272 -10.94 -7.71 1.98
N GLY A 273 -11.01 -8.02 3.29
CA GLY A 273 -12.08 -7.61 4.18
C GLY A 273 -13.46 -8.08 3.69
N HIS A 274 -13.97 -9.21 4.18
CA HIS A 274 -15.27 -9.73 3.74
C HIS A 274 -16.49 -9.23 4.53
N HIS A 275 -16.27 -8.59 5.69
CA HIS A 275 -17.35 -8.16 6.59
C HIS A 275 -18.19 -7.00 6.02
N PHE A 276 -17.62 -6.19 5.13
CA PHE A 276 -18.29 -5.03 4.53
C PHE A 276 -18.31 -5.11 3.02
N ARG A 277 -19.48 -4.84 2.42
CA ARG A 277 -19.74 -5.03 0.99
C ARG A 277 -18.80 -4.28 0.05
N LEU A 278 -18.26 -3.13 0.47
CA LEU A 278 -17.41 -2.28 -0.40
C LEU A 278 -15.92 -2.58 -0.28
N SER A 279 -15.52 -3.41 0.69
CA SER A 279 -14.12 -3.77 0.89
C SER A 279 -13.62 -4.63 -0.27
N ARG A 280 -12.46 -4.28 -0.82
CA ARG A 280 -11.84 -4.96 -1.96
C ARG A 280 -10.40 -4.47 -2.21
N PRO A 281 -9.59 -5.20 -3.00
CA PRO A 281 -8.42 -4.61 -3.62
C PRO A 281 -8.79 -3.38 -4.48
N LEU A 282 -7.79 -2.54 -4.79
CA LEU A 282 -7.94 -1.56 -5.86
C LEU A 282 -8.36 -2.26 -7.16
N ASN A 283 -9.14 -1.62 -8.02
CA ASN A 283 -9.40 -2.12 -9.36
C ASN A 283 -8.37 -1.58 -10.37
N ASN A 284 -8.37 -2.06 -11.61
CA ASN A 284 -7.40 -1.62 -12.62
C ASN A 284 -7.46 -0.11 -12.90
N VAL A 285 -8.67 0.47 -12.92
CA VAL A 285 -8.82 1.92 -13.15
C VAL A 285 -8.18 2.74 -12.03
N GLU A 286 -8.36 2.31 -10.77
CA GLU A 286 -7.73 2.93 -9.61
C GLU A 286 -6.22 2.72 -9.63
N ARG A 287 -5.74 1.49 -9.87
CA ARG A 287 -4.30 1.21 -10.00
C ARG A 287 -3.64 2.05 -11.08
N HIS A 288 -4.22 2.16 -12.28
CA HIS A 288 -3.64 2.99 -13.36
C HIS A 288 -3.64 4.49 -13.04
N ARG A 289 -4.58 4.97 -12.22
CA ARG A 289 -4.58 6.36 -11.74
C ARG A 289 -3.57 6.59 -10.62
N THR A 290 -3.29 5.57 -9.84
CA THR A 290 -2.32 5.60 -8.75
C THR A 290 -0.90 5.41 -9.25
N ASP A 291 -0.64 4.47 -10.15
CA ASP A 291 0.70 4.18 -10.64
C ASP A 291 1.26 5.36 -11.46
N ARG A 292 2.37 5.93 -10.97
CA ARG A 292 3.10 7.02 -11.64
C ARG A 292 4.47 6.59 -12.14
N ARG A 293 4.84 5.31 -12.03
CA ARG A 293 6.15 4.82 -12.52
C ARG A 293 6.30 4.97 -14.03
N GLY A 294 5.19 4.86 -14.76
CA GLY A 294 5.17 5.13 -16.21
C GLY A 294 5.51 6.58 -16.59
N VAL A 295 5.46 7.53 -15.65
CA VAL A 295 5.87 8.93 -15.90
C VAL A 295 7.37 9.01 -16.18
N CYS A 296 8.17 8.17 -15.54
CA CYS A 296 9.61 8.10 -15.76
C CYS A 296 9.90 7.78 -17.24
N LEU A 297 9.20 6.79 -17.82
CA LEU A 297 9.34 6.42 -19.23
C LEU A 297 8.88 7.55 -20.17
N GLY A 298 7.84 8.30 -19.81
CA GLY A 298 7.37 9.44 -20.60
C GLY A 298 8.45 10.49 -20.85
N CYS A 299 9.29 10.76 -19.85
CA CYS A 299 10.41 11.69 -19.95
C CYS A 299 11.69 11.02 -20.49
N HIS A 300 11.98 9.78 -20.10
CA HIS A 300 13.22 9.09 -20.45
C HIS A 300 13.19 8.31 -21.76
N LYS A 301 12.03 8.13 -22.41
CA LYS A 301 11.95 7.42 -23.69
C LYS A 301 12.84 8.03 -24.78
N GLU A 302 13.07 9.34 -24.74
CA GLU A 302 13.89 10.05 -25.73
C GLU A 302 15.34 10.32 -25.25
N ILE A 303 15.59 10.21 -23.95
CA ILE A 303 16.88 10.51 -23.33
C ILE A 303 17.76 9.25 -23.36
N PRO A 304 19.06 9.34 -23.72
CA PRO A 304 19.75 10.55 -24.17
C PRO A 304 19.69 10.77 -25.69
N GLU A 305 19.57 9.71 -26.49
CA GLU A 305 20.01 9.77 -27.88
C GLU A 305 18.90 9.82 -28.94
N ARG A 306 17.64 9.55 -28.58
CA ARG A 306 16.59 9.36 -29.60
C ARG A 306 16.09 10.65 -30.23
N SER A 307 16.33 11.79 -29.58
CA SER A 307 16.05 13.12 -30.13
C SER A 307 17.35 13.92 -30.25
N PRO A 308 17.71 14.45 -31.44
CA PRO A 308 18.91 15.27 -31.61
C PRO A 308 19.01 16.47 -30.65
N ALA A 309 17.89 17.16 -30.40
CA ALA A 309 17.86 18.31 -29.49
C ALA A 309 18.13 17.89 -28.03
N VAL A 310 17.42 16.85 -27.57
CA VAL A 310 17.63 16.23 -26.24
C VAL A 310 19.06 15.71 -26.08
N SER A 311 19.63 15.04 -27.09
CA SER A 311 21.00 14.52 -27.07
C SER A 311 22.03 15.64 -26.95
N LEU A 312 21.90 16.72 -27.71
CA LEU A 312 22.76 17.89 -27.59
C LEU A 312 22.70 18.50 -26.17
N LEU A 313 21.50 18.70 -25.63
CA LEU A 313 21.33 19.26 -24.28
C LEU A 313 21.87 18.33 -23.20
N HIS A 314 21.70 17.01 -23.36
CA HIS A 314 22.25 16.02 -22.44
C HIS A 314 23.78 16.04 -22.46
N HIS A 315 24.40 16.04 -23.65
CA HIS A 315 25.85 16.10 -23.80
C HIS A 315 26.47 17.36 -23.20
N VAL A 316 25.83 18.53 -23.43
CA VAL A 316 26.25 19.80 -22.82
C VAL A 316 26.12 19.73 -21.29
N ALA A 317 25.00 19.21 -20.77
CA ALA A 317 24.79 19.09 -19.32
C ALA A 317 25.79 18.12 -18.67
N GLU A 318 26.15 17.04 -19.35
CA GLU A 318 27.17 16.07 -18.92
C GLU A 318 28.55 16.73 -18.81
N HIS A 319 29.01 17.40 -19.87
CA HIS A 319 30.33 18.03 -19.92
C HIS A 319 30.48 19.23 -18.98
N LEU A 320 29.37 19.93 -18.69
CA LEU A 320 29.33 21.00 -17.70
C LEU A 320 29.08 20.51 -16.27
N GLY A 321 28.93 19.19 -16.05
CA GLY A 321 28.66 18.62 -14.74
C GLY A 321 27.30 19.02 -14.14
N GLN A 322 26.35 19.42 -14.98
CA GLN A 322 25.02 19.92 -14.62
C GLN A 322 23.94 18.83 -14.57
N LEU A 323 24.30 17.56 -14.79
CA LEU A 323 23.38 16.44 -14.61
C LEU A 323 22.85 16.39 -13.18
N PRO A 324 21.55 16.14 -12.96
CA PRO A 324 20.97 16.09 -11.63
C PRO A 324 21.55 14.92 -10.83
N LYS A 325 22.20 15.22 -9.71
CA LYS A 325 22.89 14.23 -8.85
C LYS A 325 22.01 13.70 -7.70
N ASN A 326 20.83 14.28 -7.51
CA ASN A 326 19.90 13.90 -6.43
C ASN A 326 18.44 14.21 -6.83
N PRO A 327 17.45 13.66 -6.10
CA PRO A 327 16.03 13.84 -6.41
C PRO A 327 15.57 15.31 -6.41
N ARG A 328 16.14 16.16 -5.54
CA ARG A 328 15.81 17.60 -5.52
C ARG A 328 16.24 18.30 -6.81
N ALA A 329 17.46 18.03 -7.27
CA ALA A 329 17.97 18.57 -8.54
C ALA A 329 17.14 18.06 -9.73
N HIS A 330 16.76 16.78 -9.72
CA HIS A 330 15.90 16.19 -10.74
C HIS A 330 14.53 16.91 -10.79
N ASN A 331 13.84 17.02 -9.65
CA ASN A 331 12.52 17.66 -9.57
C ASN A 331 12.56 19.15 -9.95
N ALA A 332 13.63 19.86 -9.58
CA ALA A 332 13.83 21.25 -9.99
C ALA A 332 13.98 21.39 -11.51
N LEU A 333 14.67 20.45 -12.17
CA LEU A 333 14.80 20.42 -13.62
C LEU A 333 13.45 20.16 -14.30
N ILE A 334 12.69 19.16 -13.82
CA ILE A 334 11.33 18.89 -14.32
C ILE A 334 10.45 20.13 -14.20
N HIS A 335 10.48 20.82 -13.05
CA HIS A 335 9.70 22.04 -12.83
C HIS A 335 10.05 23.15 -13.83
N LYS A 336 11.35 23.35 -14.10
CA LYS A 336 11.80 24.30 -15.13
C LYS A 336 11.29 23.92 -16.52
N ILE A 337 11.43 22.64 -16.91
CA ILE A 337 10.95 22.15 -18.21
C ILE A 337 9.45 22.41 -18.37
N LEU A 338 8.66 22.13 -17.32
CA LEU A 338 7.22 22.40 -17.31
C LEU A 338 6.92 23.89 -17.56
N LEU A 339 7.59 24.79 -16.83
CA LEU A 339 7.38 26.24 -16.98
C LEU A 339 7.82 26.74 -18.36
N PHE A 340 8.97 26.29 -18.88
CA PHE A 340 9.43 26.64 -20.22
C PHE A 340 8.47 26.15 -21.30
N SER A 341 7.97 24.92 -21.19
CA SER A 341 6.98 24.38 -22.12
C SER A 341 5.67 25.16 -22.05
N ALA A 342 5.17 25.46 -20.84
CA ALA A 342 3.92 26.19 -20.66
C ALA A 342 3.99 27.61 -21.24
N TRP A 343 5.05 28.36 -20.90
CA TRP A 343 5.23 29.72 -21.44
C TRP A 343 5.56 29.71 -22.93
N GLY A 344 6.28 28.72 -23.43
CA GLY A 344 6.50 28.53 -24.86
C GLY A 344 5.18 28.33 -25.62
N GLN A 345 4.28 27.50 -25.10
CA GLN A 345 2.94 27.30 -25.67
C GLN A 345 2.10 28.58 -25.63
N VAL A 346 2.13 29.33 -24.52
CA VAL A 346 1.44 30.63 -24.43
C VAL A 346 2.01 31.64 -25.43
N ALA A 347 3.33 31.74 -25.53
CA ALA A 347 4.00 32.66 -26.45
C ALA A 347 3.71 32.31 -27.91
N LEU A 348 3.71 31.03 -28.28
CA LEU A 348 3.35 30.59 -29.63
C LEU A 348 1.86 30.75 -29.91
N GLY A 349 1.00 30.38 -28.97
CA GLY A 349 -0.45 30.41 -29.11
C GLY A 349 -1.04 31.83 -29.16
N LEU A 350 -0.50 32.77 -28.38
CA LEU A 350 -0.93 34.18 -28.39
C LEU A 350 -0.09 35.04 -29.33
N GLY A 351 1.23 34.83 -29.33
CA GLY A 351 2.18 35.62 -30.12
C GLY A 351 2.15 35.28 -31.61
N GLY A 352 1.93 34.02 -31.98
CA GLY A 352 1.83 33.61 -33.38
C GLY A 352 0.72 34.34 -34.16
N PRO A 353 -0.53 34.33 -33.68
CA PRO A 353 -1.63 35.07 -34.31
C PRO A 353 -1.44 36.58 -34.30
N LEU A 354 -0.83 37.14 -33.24
CA LEU A 354 -0.54 38.58 -33.17
C LEU A 354 0.55 39.00 -34.17
N LEU A 355 1.60 38.19 -34.33
CA LEU A 355 2.67 38.44 -35.30
C LEU A 355 2.19 38.23 -36.73
N LEU A 356 1.37 37.20 -36.99
CA LEU A 356 0.75 36.98 -38.30
C LEU A 356 -0.26 38.08 -38.63
N GLY A 357 -1.16 38.42 -37.70
CA GLY A 357 -2.13 39.50 -37.86
C GLY A 357 -1.46 40.86 -38.05
N GLY A 358 -0.42 41.15 -37.27
CA GLY A 358 0.40 42.35 -37.40
C GLY A 358 1.17 42.39 -38.73
N GLY A 359 1.74 41.27 -39.17
CA GLY A 359 2.43 41.15 -40.46
C GLY A 359 1.48 41.32 -41.65
N VAL A 360 0.26 40.77 -41.58
CA VAL A 360 -0.79 40.96 -42.58
C VAL A 360 -1.28 42.41 -42.60
N LEU A 361 -1.53 43.03 -41.45
CA LEU A 361 -1.90 44.44 -41.34
C LEU A 361 -0.80 45.38 -41.88
N TRP A 362 0.46 45.08 -41.56
CA TRP A 362 1.61 45.83 -42.05
C TRP A 362 1.79 45.67 -43.56
N GLY A 363 1.66 44.45 -44.08
CA GLY A 363 1.67 44.16 -45.51
C GLY A 363 0.52 44.83 -46.26
N TRP A 364 -0.68 44.85 -45.67
CA TRP A 364 -1.85 45.53 -46.24
C TRP A 364 -1.68 47.06 -46.24
N ARG A 365 -1.12 47.63 -45.16
CA ARG A 365 -0.81 49.07 -45.10
C ARG A 365 0.26 49.48 -46.12
N ARG A 366 1.28 48.65 -46.38
CA ARG A 366 2.30 48.91 -47.42
C ARG A 366 1.78 48.75 -48.84
N ARG A 367 0.76 47.92 -49.07
CA ARG A 367 0.12 47.74 -50.38
C ARG A 367 -0.96 48.78 -50.70
N ARG A 368 -1.30 49.67 -49.77
CA ARG A 368 -2.12 50.86 -50.10
C ARG A 368 -1.27 51.82 -50.94
N PRO A 369 -1.62 52.08 -52.20
CA PRO A 369 -0.86 53.01 -53.02
C PRO A 369 -0.90 54.40 -52.38
N ALA A 370 0.27 55.02 -52.27
CA ALA A 370 0.43 56.42 -51.95
C ALA A 370 -0.13 57.25 -53.12
N GLY A 371 -1.44 57.46 -53.13
CA GLY A 371 -2.14 58.04 -54.27
C GLY A 371 -3.64 58.17 -54.06
N ALA A 372 -4.06 58.82 -52.97
CA ALA A 372 -5.38 59.44 -52.88
C ALA A 372 -5.22 60.75 -52.11
N THR A 373 -4.58 61.72 -52.77
CA THR A 373 -4.63 63.13 -52.40
C THR A 373 -6.07 63.61 -52.35
N ARG A 374 -6.37 64.32 -51.26
CA ARG A 374 -7.52 65.19 -50.98
C ARG A 374 -8.27 65.69 -52.24
N ARG A 375 -9.59 65.56 -52.20
CA ARG A 375 -10.52 66.66 -52.51
C ARG A 375 -11.49 66.80 -51.37
#